data_AF-A0A974C4G3-F1
#
_entry.id   AF-A0A974C4G3-F1
#
_cell.length_a   1.000
_cell.length_b   1.000
_cell.length_c   1.000
_cell.angle_alpha   90.00
_cell.angle_beta   90.00
_cell.angle_gamma   90.00
#
_symmetry.space_group_name_H-M   'P 1'
#
loop_
_entity.id
_entity.type
_entity.pdbx_description
1 polymer ?
#
loop_
_entity_poly.entity_id
_entity_poly.type
_entity_poly.pdbx_seq_one_letter_code
_entity_poly.pdbx_strand_id
1 'polypeptide(L)'
;MPSGMVPQAQRGANTPRQMPVENDETNATGILEPSLMLVSISPLRSLESIVELQISGPGTLWSEDILSEFQDLPDFSLAQTNALTALLRSRQLGASVNGNPLGVCNYLLMFQSQIQDLEELRTLAQRLKVLSRTDVIVVMHKQRNLLRWLGPFKPEELLIKDMSISHWLEFTTALSITNPIGNDWRMLANKLDIPRTYLDLWMQQNHNPAEMVLKTFMVRVSEATVGRIFDLMIEMEREDLAAIL
;
A
#
# COMPACT_ATOMS: atom_id res chain seq x y z
N MET A 1 -31.69 -41.37 -37.33
CA MET A 1 -32.57 -42.50 -36.94
C MET A 1 -31.66 -43.69 -36.67
N PRO A 2 -31.73 -44.40 -35.52
CA PRO A 2 -32.52 -44.24 -34.29
C PRO A 2 -31.65 -43.68 -33.13
N SER A 3 -32.15 -42.97 -32.11
CA SER A 3 -33.20 -43.26 -31.10
C SER A 3 -32.71 -44.11 -29.92
N GLY A 4 -32.98 -43.59 -28.71
CA GLY A 4 -32.87 -44.26 -27.40
C GLY A 4 -32.72 -43.21 -26.28
N MET A 5 -33.76 -42.43 -25.94
CA MET A 5 -34.78 -42.72 -24.91
C MET A 5 -34.23 -43.24 -23.55
N VAL A 6 -33.98 -42.31 -22.60
CA VAL A 6 -34.68 -42.06 -21.29
C VAL A 6 -35.48 -43.28 -20.75
N PRO A 7 -35.45 -43.66 -19.43
CA PRO A 7 -36.01 -42.80 -18.37
C PRO A 7 -35.67 -43.01 -16.86
N GLN A 8 -36.14 -42.01 -16.06
CA GLN A 8 -36.70 -42.11 -14.67
C GLN A 8 -35.78 -42.54 -13.52
N ALA A 9 -36.00 -42.23 -12.24
CA ALA A 9 -36.86 -41.38 -11.42
C ALA A 9 -36.25 -41.46 -9.99
N GLN A 10 -36.41 -40.50 -9.08
CA GLN A 10 -37.34 -40.54 -7.94
C GLN A 10 -36.94 -39.36 -7.02
N ARG A 11 -37.79 -38.39 -6.67
CA ARG A 11 -38.92 -38.37 -5.71
C ARG A 11 -38.55 -38.61 -4.24
N GLY A 12 -38.83 -37.59 -3.42
CA GLY A 12 -39.02 -37.59 -1.96
C GLY A 12 -38.92 -36.14 -1.47
N ALA A 13 -39.96 -35.29 -1.41
CA ALA A 13 -41.25 -35.34 -0.72
C ALA A 13 -41.17 -35.25 0.83
N ASN A 14 -41.72 -34.14 1.34
CA ASN A 14 -42.50 -33.97 2.58
C ASN A 14 -41.81 -33.45 3.87
N THR A 15 -42.07 -32.16 4.11
CA THR A 15 -42.49 -31.44 5.35
C THR A 15 -43.54 -32.20 6.20
N PRO A 16 -44.12 -31.68 7.32
CA PRO A 16 -43.75 -30.65 8.34
C PRO A 16 -44.09 -31.10 9.82
N ARG A 17 -43.85 -30.26 10.85
CA ARG A 17 -44.70 -30.01 12.08
C ARG A 17 -43.89 -29.31 13.20
N GLN A 18 -44.25 -28.10 13.62
CA GLN A 18 -45.20 -27.65 14.66
C GLN A 18 -44.57 -27.42 16.05
N MET A 19 -44.80 -26.20 16.58
CA MET A 19 -44.53 -25.67 17.94
C MET A 19 -45.52 -26.26 19.00
N PRO A 20 -45.75 -25.73 20.23
CA PRO A 20 -45.10 -24.69 21.09
C PRO A 20 -44.99 -25.11 22.59
N VAL A 21 -44.85 -24.13 23.52
CA VAL A 21 -45.28 -24.04 24.96
C VAL A 21 -44.10 -23.54 25.83
N GLU A 22 -44.07 -22.31 26.37
CA GLU A 22 -44.87 -21.62 27.44
C GLU A 22 -44.29 -21.75 28.87
N ASN A 23 -44.29 -20.59 29.57
CA ASN A 23 -44.22 -20.32 31.02
C ASN A 23 -42.83 -20.44 31.71
N ASP A 24 -42.43 -19.59 32.66
CA ASP A 24 -43.22 -18.92 33.69
C ASP A 24 -42.59 -17.60 34.19
N GLU A 25 -43.45 -16.66 34.58
CA GLU A 25 -43.18 -15.50 35.42
C GLU A 25 -43.04 -15.94 36.89
N THR A 26 -42.21 -15.26 37.71
CA THR A 26 -42.62 -14.79 39.06
C THR A 26 -41.53 -13.97 39.78
N ASN A 27 -41.89 -12.71 40.06
CA ASN A 27 -41.82 -11.98 41.33
C ASN A 27 -40.57 -12.07 42.23
N ALA A 28 -39.98 -10.90 42.53
CA ALA A 28 -40.10 -10.30 43.87
C ALA A 28 -39.58 -8.84 43.94
N THR A 29 -40.43 -8.01 44.53
CA THR A 29 -40.31 -6.63 45.00
C THR A 29 -39.21 -6.37 46.04
N GLY A 30 -38.66 -5.15 46.06
CA GLY A 30 -37.91 -4.63 47.22
C GLY A 30 -37.42 -3.19 47.06
N ILE A 31 -38.32 -2.23 47.29
CA ILE A 31 -38.11 -0.78 47.48
C ILE A 31 -37.06 -0.49 48.57
N LEU A 32 -36.18 0.49 48.36
CA LEU A 32 -35.85 1.59 49.29
C LEU A 32 -34.80 2.56 48.68
N GLU A 33 -35.24 3.76 48.31
CA GLU A 33 -34.42 4.99 48.25
C GLU A 33 -33.99 5.43 49.67
N PRO A 34 -32.90 6.20 49.82
CA PRO A 34 -33.07 7.65 49.96
C PRO A 34 -31.99 8.51 49.25
N SER A 35 -32.48 9.50 48.50
CA SER A 35 -32.10 10.92 48.47
C SER A 35 -30.63 11.37 48.59
N LEU A 36 -30.22 12.05 47.52
CA LEU A 36 -29.65 13.41 47.47
C LEU A 36 -28.29 13.67 48.15
N MET A 37 -27.26 13.73 47.32
CA MET A 37 -26.25 14.80 47.37
C MET A 37 -26.07 15.36 45.95
N LEU A 38 -26.61 16.57 45.73
CA LEU A 38 -26.21 17.44 44.64
C LEU A 38 -24.69 17.68 44.73
N VAL A 39 -23.95 17.29 43.72
CA VAL A 39 -22.65 17.92 43.43
C VAL A 39 -22.77 18.55 42.06
N SER A 40 -23.06 19.85 42.09
CA SER A 40 -23.05 20.74 40.95
C SER A 40 -21.60 20.95 40.51
N ILE A 41 -21.21 20.38 39.38
CA ILE A 41 -20.02 20.84 38.64
C ILE A 41 -20.26 20.67 37.14
N SER A 42 -20.80 21.73 36.54
CA SER A 42 -20.33 22.15 35.23
C SER A 42 -19.64 23.49 35.45
N PRO A 43 -18.45 23.68 34.88
CA PRO A 43 -18.46 24.29 33.56
C PRO A 43 -17.45 23.67 32.59
N LEU A 44 -17.88 23.60 31.33
CA LEU A 44 -17.08 23.93 30.14
C LEU A 44 -15.56 23.64 30.28
N ARG A 45 -15.16 22.39 30.07
CA ARG A 45 -13.81 22.12 29.57
C ARG A 45 -13.87 22.09 28.05
N SER A 46 -13.30 23.14 27.48
CA SER A 46 -12.90 23.29 26.08
C SER A 46 -12.48 21.94 25.48
N LEU A 47 -13.16 21.51 24.42
CA LEU A 47 -12.75 20.41 23.54
C LEU A 47 -11.59 20.87 22.63
N GLU A 48 -10.60 21.53 23.20
CA GLU A 48 -9.32 21.84 22.54
C GLU A 48 -8.27 20.78 22.85
N SER A 49 -8.67 19.64 23.41
CA SER A 49 -7.85 18.43 23.46
C SER A 49 -8.04 17.60 22.18
N ILE A 50 -7.85 18.26 21.04
CA ILE A 50 -7.46 17.53 19.83
C ILE A 50 -5.99 17.20 20.06
N VAL A 51 -5.75 16.00 20.59
CA VAL A 51 -4.60 15.15 20.26
C VAL A 51 -3.40 15.97 19.75
N GLU A 52 -2.69 16.62 20.67
CA GLU A 52 -1.26 16.86 20.50
C GLU A 52 -0.62 15.47 20.54
N LEU A 53 -0.70 14.75 19.41
CA LEU A 53 0.20 13.64 19.12
C LEU A 53 1.59 14.25 19.26
N GLN A 54 2.29 13.94 20.35
CA GLN A 54 3.69 14.30 20.53
C GLN A 54 4.46 13.72 19.33
N ILE A 55 4.76 14.58 18.35
CA ILE A 55 5.32 14.19 17.04
C ILE A 55 6.78 13.75 17.17
N SER A 56 7.44 14.00 18.30
CA SER A 56 8.86 13.71 18.47
C SER A 56 9.07 12.68 19.58
N GLY A 57 8.87 11.41 19.22
CA GLY A 57 9.27 10.25 20.02
C GLY A 57 10.27 9.39 19.24
N PRO A 58 11.21 8.68 19.90
CA PRO A 58 12.14 7.77 19.24
C PRO A 58 11.35 6.59 18.67
N GLY A 59 11.02 6.65 17.38
CA GLY A 59 10.19 5.65 16.70
C GLY A 59 9.34 6.17 15.55
N THR A 60 9.51 7.43 15.11
CA THR A 60 8.81 7.92 13.92
C THR A 60 9.41 7.32 12.65
N LEU A 61 8.56 6.79 11.76
CA LEU A 61 9.01 6.32 10.44
C LEU A 61 9.50 7.48 9.60
N TRP A 62 8.85 8.63 9.74
CA TRP A 62 9.13 9.84 8.99
C TRP A 62 10.12 10.75 9.73
N SER A 63 11.07 11.33 9.00
CA SER A 63 11.95 12.37 9.54
C SER A 63 11.19 13.70 9.73
N GLU A 64 11.70 14.57 10.60
CA GLU A 64 11.06 15.87 10.90
C GLU A 64 10.91 16.76 9.65
N ASP A 65 11.91 16.74 8.76
CA ASP A 65 11.87 17.46 7.48
C ASP A 65 10.68 16.98 6.62
N ILE A 66 10.48 15.66 6.54
CA ILE A 66 9.41 15.04 5.76
C ILE A 66 8.04 15.29 6.38
N LEU A 67 7.95 15.25 7.72
CA LEU A 67 6.71 15.58 8.44
C LEU A 67 6.28 17.03 8.22
N SER A 68 7.25 17.94 8.13
CA SER A 68 7.00 19.35 7.82
C SER A 68 6.44 19.49 6.39
N GLU A 69 7.05 18.82 5.41
CA GLU A 69 6.53 18.82 4.04
C GLU A 69 5.12 18.24 3.93
N PHE A 70 4.77 17.21 4.71
CA PHE A 70 3.41 16.66 4.73
C PHE A 70 2.36 17.63 5.29
N GLN A 71 2.76 18.60 6.12
CA GLN A 71 1.83 19.63 6.64
C GLN A 71 1.47 20.67 5.57
N ASP A 72 2.38 20.90 4.62
CA ASP A 72 2.18 21.85 3.52
C ASP A 72 1.35 21.27 2.36
N LEU A 73 1.09 19.95 2.36
CA LEU A 73 0.31 19.28 1.33
C LEU A 73 -1.20 19.49 1.52
N PRO A 74 -1.98 19.52 0.42
CA PRO A 74 -3.43 19.65 0.51
C PRO A 74 -4.05 18.43 1.21
N ASP A 75 -5.06 18.66 2.04
CA ASP A 75 -5.77 17.59 2.74
C ASP A 75 -6.38 16.55 1.79
N PHE A 76 -6.68 15.36 2.31
CA PHE A 76 -7.42 14.36 1.54
C PHE A 76 -8.87 14.81 1.35
N SER A 77 -9.39 14.66 0.13
CA SER A 77 -10.82 14.84 -0.12
C SER A 77 -11.63 13.79 0.66
N LEU A 78 -12.93 14.02 0.85
CA LEU A 78 -13.79 13.07 1.55
C LEU A 78 -13.78 11.68 0.88
N ALA A 79 -13.80 11.63 -0.45
CA ALA A 79 -13.73 10.38 -1.21
C ALA A 79 -12.39 9.65 -1.01
N GLN A 80 -11.27 10.40 -1.01
CA GLN A 80 -9.94 9.85 -0.74
C GLN A 80 -9.84 9.34 0.70
N THR A 81 -10.33 10.12 1.66
CA THR A 81 -10.37 9.76 3.08
C THR A 81 -11.13 8.45 3.30
N ASN A 82 -12.31 8.30 2.68
CA ASN A 82 -13.08 7.06 2.76
C ASN A 82 -12.33 5.87 2.13
N ALA A 83 -11.66 6.09 1.00
CA ALA A 83 -10.89 5.06 0.31
C ALA A 83 -9.63 4.61 1.07
N LEU A 84 -9.03 5.51 1.85
CA LEU A 84 -7.84 5.30 2.68
C LEU A 84 -8.19 4.74 4.07
N THR A 85 -9.34 5.12 4.61
CA THR A 85 -9.86 4.60 5.89
C THR A 85 -9.98 3.08 5.89
N ALA A 86 -10.26 2.47 4.72
CA ALA A 86 -10.31 1.01 4.57
C ALA A 86 -8.95 0.32 4.84
N LEU A 87 -7.82 1.03 4.72
CA LEU A 87 -6.49 0.52 5.05
C LEU A 87 -6.19 0.62 6.55
N LEU A 88 -6.85 1.53 7.26
CA LEU A 88 -6.72 1.63 8.71
C LEU A 88 -7.53 0.49 9.34
N ARG A 89 -6.90 -0.27 10.24
CA ARG A 89 -7.49 -1.49 10.84
C ARG A 89 -8.52 -1.14 11.91
N SER A 90 -9.60 -0.45 11.53
CA SER A 90 -10.87 -0.22 12.25
C SER A 90 -10.83 0.16 13.74
N ARG A 91 -9.65 0.33 14.36
CA ARG A 91 -9.50 0.38 15.82
C ARG A 91 -9.73 1.77 16.40
N GLN A 92 -9.65 2.85 15.62
CA GLN A 92 -9.75 4.21 16.15
C GLN A 92 -10.26 5.27 15.16
N LEU A 93 -11.21 4.94 14.28
CA LEU A 93 -12.01 5.98 13.60
C LEU A 93 -13.33 6.28 14.31
N GLY A 94 -13.40 5.98 15.61
CA GLY A 94 -14.48 6.45 16.46
C GLY A 94 -14.32 7.95 16.74
N ALA A 95 -15.23 8.74 16.20
CA ALA A 95 -15.56 10.13 16.57
C ALA A 95 -14.87 11.32 15.86
N SER A 96 -13.78 11.16 15.09
CA SER A 96 -13.09 12.35 14.50
C SER A 96 -13.41 12.65 13.02
N VAL A 97 -13.99 11.73 12.25
CA VAL A 97 -14.37 12.00 10.84
C VAL A 97 -15.82 12.45 10.79
N ASN A 98 -16.14 13.53 11.50
CA ASN A 98 -17.42 14.23 11.40
C ASN A 98 -17.44 15.11 10.14
N GLY A 99 -17.21 14.50 8.97
CA GLY A 99 -17.27 15.18 7.67
C GLY A 99 -16.11 16.12 7.33
N ASN A 100 -15.12 16.27 8.22
CA ASN A 100 -13.95 17.12 7.96
C ASN A 100 -12.90 16.37 7.12
N PRO A 101 -12.24 17.06 6.17
CA PRO A 101 -11.12 16.50 5.43
C PRO A 101 -9.98 16.15 6.39
N LEU A 102 -9.35 15.00 6.15
CA LEU A 102 -8.25 14.51 6.97
C LEU A 102 -6.92 15.01 6.40
N GLY A 103 -6.15 15.72 7.21
CA GLY A 103 -4.82 16.19 6.81
C GLY A 103 -3.87 15.04 6.53
N VAL A 104 -2.99 15.22 5.53
CA VAL A 104 -2.06 14.19 5.06
C VAL A 104 -1.14 13.73 6.18
N CYS A 105 -0.52 14.68 6.90
CA CYS A 105 0.37 14.40 8.01
C CYS A 105 -0.32 13.58 9.12
N ASN A 106 -1.53 14.00 9.53
CA ASN A 106 -2.32 13.30 10.55
C ASN A 106 -2.66 11.87 10.12
N TYR A 107 -3.09 11.67 8.88
CA TYR A 107 -3.37 10.33 8.37
C TYR A 107 -2.12 9.44 8.39
N LEU A 108 -0.97 9.93 7.93
CA LEU A 108 0.26 9.14 7.85
C LEU A 108 0.81 8.78 9.25
N LEU A 109 0.68 9.68 10.23
CA LEU A 109 1.01 9.39 11.62
C LEU A 109 0.05 8.34 12.22
N MET A 110 -1.25 8.46 11.94
CA MET A 110 -2.22 7.43 12.34
C MET A 110 -1.89 6.07 11.69
N PHE A 111 -1.58 6.05 10.40
CA PHE A 111 -1.21 4.83 9.68
C PHE A 111 0.04 4.19 10.28
N GLN A 112 1.09 4.98 10.51
CA GLN A 112 2.31 4.52 11.17
C GLN A 112 2.03 3.90 12.55
N SER A 113 1.13 4.49 13.35
CA SER A 113 0.83 3.95 14.68
C SER A 113 0.13 2.57 14.64
N GLN A 114 -0.44 2.19 13.49
CA GLN A 114 -1.19 0.95 13.31
C GLN A 114 -0.45 -0.11 12.48
N ILE A 115 0.63 0.29 11.81
CA ILE A 115 1.40 -0.59 10.94
C ILE A 115 2.07 -1.68 11.77
N GLN A 116 1.92 -2.94 11.37
CA GLN A 116 2.64 -4.05 12.00
C GLN A 116 3.85 -4.46 11.16
N ASP A 117 3.74 -4.33 9.85
CA ASP A 117 4.78 -4.67 8.89
C ASP A 117 5.03 -3.50 7.93
N LEU A 118 6.32 -3.20 7.68
CA LEU A 118 6.71 -2.15 6.73
C LEU A 118 6.24 -2.46 5.30
N GLU A 119 5.97 -3.72 4.96
CA GLU A 119 5.37 -4.08 3.67
C GLU A 119 4.00 -3.42 3.43
N GLU A 120 3.26 -3.09 4.50
CA GLU A 120 1.98 -2.38 4.39
C GLU A 120 2.16 -0.95 3.80
N LEU A 121 3.37 -0.38 3.87
CA LEU A 121 3.70 0.89 3.20
C LEU A 121 3.57 0.79 1.68
N ARG A 122 3.87 -0.38 1.09
CA ARG A 122 3.73 -0.60 -0.35
C ARG A 122 2.26 -0.54 -0.75
N THR A 123 1.39 -1.17 0.03
CA THR A 123 -0.07 -1.12 -0.19
C THR A 123 -0.61 0.31 -0.06
N LEU A 124 -0.13 1.07 0.93
CA LEU A 124 -0.48 2.49 1.06
C LEU A 124 -0.02 3.29 -0.17
N ALA A 125 1.24 3.14 -0.59
CA ALA A 125 1.77 3.85 -1.75
C ALA A 125 0.99 3.51 -3.03
N GLN A 126 0.68 2.23 -3.26
CA GLN A 126 -0.18 1.80 -4.37
C GLN A 126 -1.57 2.45 -4.31
N ARG A 127 -2.19 2.49 -3.13
CA ARG A 127 -3.51 3.12 -2.97
C ARG A 127 -3.46 4.63 -3.26
N LEU A 128 -2.41 5.32 -2.80
CA LEU A 128 -2.20 6.74 -3.10
C LEU A 128 -2.00 6.99 -4.60
N LYS A 129 -1.33 6.08 -5.34
CA LYS A 129 -1.19 6.16 -6.80
C LYS A 129 -2.53 6.08 -7.50
N VAL A 130 -3.38 5.12 -7.10
CA VAL A 130 -4.75 4.97 -7.64
C VAL A 130 -5.60 6.21 -7.37
N LEU A 131 -5.42 6.84 -6.20
CA LEU A 131 -6.10 8.08 -5.83
C LEU A 131 -5.50 9.34 -6.49
N SER A 132 -4.48 9.18 -7.34
CA SER A 132 -3.75 10.26 -8.02
C SER A 132 -3.10 11.27 -7.05
N ARG A 133 -2.74 10.83 -5.83
CA ARG A 133 -2.03 11.64 -4.83
C ARG A 133 -0.51 11.50 -5.00
N THR A 134 -0.03 11.86 -6.19
CA THR A 134 1.40 11.81 -6.54
C THR A 134 2.23 12.78 -5.71
N ASP A 135 1.63 13.88 -5.26
CA ASP A 135 2.21 14.86 -4.35
C ASP A 135 2.71 14.21 -3.04
N VAL A 136 1.86 13.40 -2.41
CA VAL A 136 2.21 12.68 -1.18
C VAL A 136 3.32 11.65 -1.45
N ILE A 137 3.22 10.94 -2.57
CA ILE A 137 4.20 9.90 -2.95
C ILE A 137 5.58 10.50 -3.17
N VAL A 138 5.67 11.66 -3.84
CA VAL A 138 6.94 12.38 -4.05
C VAL A 138 7.61 12.65 -2.70
N VAL A 139 6.86 13.16 -1.74
CA VAL A 139 7.39 13.46 -0.40
C VAL A 139 7.79 12.18 0.33
N MET A 140 6.99 11.12 0.28
CA MET A 140 7.36 9.81 0.86
C MET A 140 8.67 9.26 0.26
N HIS A 141 8.87 9.39 -1.05
CA HIS A 141 10.07 8.89 -1.76
C HIS A 141 11.34 9.71 -1.50
N LYS A 142 11.23 10.93 -0.95
CA LYS A 142 12.42 11.67 -0.48
C LYS A 142 13.12 10.93 0.66
N GLN A 143 12.39 10.12 1.41
CA GLN A 143 12.94 9.32 2.49
C GLN A 143 13.53 7.99 1.96
N ARG A 144 14.79 8.07 1.50
CA ARG A 144 15.47 6.96 0.80
C ARG A 144 15.53 5.64 1.57
N ASN A 145 15.64 5.68 2.90
CA ASN A 145 15.69 4.46 3.72
C ASN A 145 14.39 3.64 3.68
N LEU A 146 13.27 4.25 3.24
CA LEU A 146 11.99 3.58 3.10
C LEU A 146 11.69 3.14 1.67
N LEU A 147 12.52 3.49 0.70
CA LEU A 147 12.25 3.30 -0.73
C LEU A 147 11.94 1.82 -1.05
N ARG A 148 12.70 0.88 -0.47
CA ARG A 148 12.45 -0.57 -0.60
C ARG A 148 11.03 -1.00 -0.20
N TRP A 149 10.42 -0.31 0.75
CA TRP A 149 9.10 -0.63 1.30
C TRP A 149 7.98 0.13 0.58
N LEU A 150 8.30 1.24 -0.10
CA LEU A 150 7.32 2.05 -0.84
C LEU A 150 7.04 1.51 -2.24
N GLY A 151 7.98 0.74 -2.80
CA GLY A 151 7.92 0.30 -4.20
C GLY A 151 8.40 1.38 -5.17
N PRO A 152 8.26 1.17 -6.49
CA PRO A 152 8.64 2.16 -7.50
C PRO A 152 7.81 3.42 -7.38
N PHE A 153 8.28 4.55 -7.90
CA PHE A 153 7.48 5.76 -8.01
C PHE A 153 6.32 5.56 -8.99
N LYS A 154 6.56 4.91 -10.12
CA LYS A 154 5.53 4.58 -11.11
C LYS A 154 4.60 3.43 -10.65
N PRO A 155 3.46 3.22 -11.32
CA PRO A 155 2.63 2.05 -11.07
C PRO A 155 3.41 0.75 -11.30
N GLU A 156 3.29 -0.21 -10.39
CA GLU A 156 4.07 -1.45 -10.45
C GLU A 156 3.72 -2.31 -11.66
N GLU A 157 2.47 -2.28 -12.09
CA GLU A 157 1.94 -3.00 -13.25
C GLU A 157 2.32 -2.35 -14.58
N LEU A 158 2.93 -1.16 -14.57
CA LEU A 158 3.38 -0.49 -15.78
C LEU A 158 4.39 -1.39 -16.49
N LEU A 159 4.11 -1.72 -17.75
CA LEU A 159 5.06 -2.47 -18.55
C LEU A 159 6.25 -1.58 -18.90
N ILE A 160 7.43 -2.17 -18.86
CA ILE A 160 8.69 -1.50 -19.15
C ILE A 160 8.69 -0.86 -20.55
N LYS A 161 8.06 -1.54 -21.51
CA LYS A 161 7.92 -1.08 -22.89
C LYS A 161 7.12 0.23 -23.02
N ASP A 162 6.26 0.51 -22.05
CA ASP A 162 5.35 1.64 -22.03
C ASP A 162 5.94 2.81 -21.20
N MET A 163 7.16 2.68 -20.67
CA MET A 163 7.87 3.80 -20.06
C MET A 163 8.16 4.90 -21.08
N SER A 164 8.18 6.16 -20.63
CA SER A 164 8.56 7.26 -21.51
C SER A 164 10.03 7.12 -21.94
N ILE A 165 10.31 7.51 -23.19
CA ILE A 165 11.66 7.41 -23.79
C ILE A 165 12.72 8.08 -22.92
N SER A 166 12.39 9.22 -22.30
CA SER A 166 13.31 9.95 -21.41
C SER A 166 13.69 9.13 -20.18
N HIS A 167 12.73 8.54 -19.46
CA HIS A 167 13.01 7.71 -18.29
C HIS A 167 13.73 6.42 -18.68
N TRP A 168 13.34 5.81 -19.80
CA TRP A 168 14.01 4.62 -20.34
C TRP A 168 15.48 4.88 -20.61
N LEU A 169 15.79 5.98 -21.30
CA LEU A 169 17.17 6.35 -21.63
C LEU A 169 17.98 6.67 -20.38
N GLU A 170 17.41 7.42 -19.45
CA GLU A 170 18.05 7.75 -18.17
C GLU A 170 18.39 6.48 -17.38
N PHE A 171 17.41 5.59 -17.18
CA PHE A 171 17.59 4.35 -16.45
C PHE A 171 18.62 3.42 -17.09
N THR A 172 18.48 3.16 -18.40
CA THR A 172 19.41 2.27 -19.12
C THR A 172 20.83 2.84 -19.15
N THR A 173 20.98 4.15 -19.33
CA THR A 173 22.30 4.80 -19.31
C THR A 173 22.96 4.66 -17.94
N ALA A 174 22.21 4.92 -16.86
CA ALA A 174 22.73 4.82 -15.50
C ALA A 174 23.08 3.37 -15.12
N LEU A 175 22.29 2.38 -15.56
CA LEU A 175 22.56 0.96 -15.34
C LEU A 175 23.72 0.42 -16.20
N SER A 176 23.97 1.03 -17.36
CA SER A 176 25.04 0.64 -18.28
C SER A 176 26.43 0.98 -17.74
N ILE A 177 26.54 1.88 -16.78
CA ILE A 177 27.82 2.26 -16.18
C ILE A 177 28.38 1.07 -15.40
N THR A 178 29.57 0.61 -15.79
CA THR A 178 30.23 -0.51 -15.15
C THR A 178 30.57 -0.16 -13.70
N ASN A 179 30.00 -0.93 -12.77
CA ASN A 179 30.28 -0.75 -11.35
C ASN A 179 31.44 -1.67 -10.94
N PRO A 180 32.47 -1.18 -10.22
CA PRO A 180 33.58 -2.02 -9.75
C PRO A 180 33.14 -3.16 -8.83
N ILE A 181 32.01 -3.04 -8.15
CA ILE A 181 31.44 -4.06 -7.25
C ILE A 181 30.65 -5.13 -8.03
N GLY A 182 30.34 -4.86 -9.31
CA GLY A 182 29.58 -5.79 -10.17
C GLY A 182 28.06 -5.67 -10.08
N ASN A 183 27.53 -4.68 -9.33
CA ASN A 183 26.10 -4.37 -9.24
C ASN A 183 25.64 -3.56 -10.46
N ASP A 184 25.91 -4.08 -11.65
CA ASP A 184 25.59 -3.46 -12.94
C ASP A 184 24.68 -4.35 -13.79
N TRP A 185 24.47 -3.94 -15.04
CA TRP A 185 23.64 -4.66 -16.01
C TRP A 185 23.98 -6.16 -16.14
N ARG A 186 25.21 -6.60 -15.85
CA ARG A 186 25.60 -8.02 -15.90
C ARG A 186 24.94 -8.82 -14.79
N MET A 187 24.89 -8.26 -13.59
CA MET A 187 24.18 -8.89 -12.47
C MET A 187 22.67 -8.91 -12.71
N LEU A 188 22.10 -7.84 -13.29
CA LEU A 188 20.70 -7.84 -13.69
C LEU A 188 20.42 -8.95 -14.70
N ALA A 189 21.26 -9.08 -15.73
CA ALA A 189 21.10 -10.10 -16.75
C ALA A 189 21.18 -11.52 -16.17
N ASN A 190 22.07 -11.76 -15.21
CA ASN A 190 22.14 -13.03 -14.48
C ASN A 190 20.86 -13.29 -13.69
N LYS A 191 20.31 -12.29 -12.98
CA LYS A 191 19.05 -12.42 -12.23
C LYS A 191 17.82 -12.65 -13.13
N LEU A 192 17.91 -12.25 -14.40
CA LEU A 192 16.90 -12.48 -15.42
C LEU A 192 17.11 -13.80 -16.20
N ASP A 193 18.09 -14.61 -15.79
CA ASP A 193 18.49 -15.86 -16.43
C ASP A 193 18.86 -15.69 -17.92
N ILE A 194 19.47 -14.55 -18.27
CA ILE A 194 19.96 -14.31 -19.63
C ILE A 194 21.29 -15.07 -19.82
N PRO A 195 21.41 -15.91 -20.85
CA PRO A 195 22.62 -16.68 -21.08
C PRO A 195 23.86 -15.80 -21.25
N ARG A 196 24.97 -16.23 -20.63
CA ARG A 196 26.26 -15.50 -20.62
C ARG A 196 26.80 -15.22 -22.03
N THR A 197 26.49 -16.07 -22.99
CA THR A 197 26.84 -15.89 -24.41
C THR A 197 26.31 -14.58 -24.99
N TYR A 198 25.13 -14.12 -24.58
CA TYR A 198 24.61 -12.81 -24.98
C TYR A 198 25.38 -11.66 -24.34
N LEU A 199 25.79 -11.81 -23.08
CA LEU A 199 26.56 -10.80 -22.36
C LEU A 199 27.92 -10.57 -23.04
N ASP A 200 28.62 -11.64 -23.40
CA ASP A 200 29.93 -11.55 -24.07
C ASP A 200 29.80 -10.83 -25.42
N LEU A 201 28.72 -11.07 -26.16
CA LEU A 201 28.42 -10.36 -27.41
C LEU A 201 28.13 -8.87 -27.17
N TRP A 202 27.36 -8.52 -26.16
CA TRP A 202 27.03 -7.13 -25.85
C TRP A 202 28.21 -6.34 -25.29
N MET A 203 29.14 -7.00 -24.59
CA MET A 203 30.40 -6.37 -24.16
C MET A 203 31.29 -5.95 -25.34
N GLN A 204 31.21 -6.67 -26.46
CA GLN A 204 31.97 -6.35 -27.67
C GLN A 204 31.33 -5.24 -28.50
N GLN A 205 30.02 -5.00 -28.31
CA GLN A 205 29.30 -3.95 -29.02
C GLN A 205 29.42 -2.63 -28.26
N ASN A 206 29.83 -1.57 -28.96
CA ASN A 206 30.01 -0.22 -28.39
C ASN A 206 28.66 0.51 -28.16
N HIS A 207 27.65 -0.22 -27.70
CA HIS A 207 26.28 0.23 -27.46
C HIS A 207 25.96 0.21 -25.95
N ASN A 208 24.75 0.61 -25.56
CA ASN A 208 24.26 0.52 -24.19
C ASN A 208 23.85 -0.95 -23.87
N PRO A 209 24.69 -1.76 -23.19
CA PRO A 209 24.37 -3.16 -22.88
C PRO A 209 23.13 -3.30 -21.97
N ALA A 210 22.87 -2.35 -21.08
CA ALA A 210 21.70 -2.39 -20.22
C ALA A 210 20.39 -2.29 -21.03
N GLU A 211 20.39 -1.50 -22.10
CA GLU A 211 19.25 -1.44 -23.04
C GLU A 211 18.98 -2.81 -23.68
N MET A 212 20.03 -3.54 -24.07
CA MET A 212 19.91 -4.86 -24.67
C MET A 212 19.37 -5.91 -23.68
N VAL A 213 19.79 -5.84 -22.42
CA VAL A 213 19.25 -6.64 -21.32
C VAL A 213 17.75 -6.42 -21.19
N LEU A 214 17.31 -5.15 -21.11
CA LEU A 214 15.89 -4.85 -20.95
C LEU A 214 15.06 -5.19 -22.20
N LYS A 215 15.60 -4.98 -23.41
CA LYS A 215 14.93 -5.42 -24.65
C LYS A 215 14.73 -6.94 -24.69
N THR A 216 15.71 -7.69 -24.20
CA THR A 216 15.62 -9.15 -24.08
C THR A 216 14.57 -9.53 -23.04
N PHE A 217 14.54 -8.82 -21.91
CA PHE A 217 13.53 -9.03 -20.86
C PHE A 217 12.10 -8.73 -21.33
N MET A 218 11.91 -7.70 -22.16
CA MET A 218 10.61 -7.30 -22.71
C MET A 218 9.93 -8.39 -23.56
N VAL A 219 10.67 -9.41 -24.02
CA VAL A 219 10.08 -10.58 -24.69
C VAL A 219 9.15 -11.34 -23.73
N ARG A 220 9.40 -11.29 -22.42
CA ARG A 220 8.53 -11.84 -21.36
C ARG A 220 7.45 -10.82 -20.98
N VAL A 221 6.53 -10.55 -21.91
CA VAL A 221 5.59 -9.40 -21.84
C VAL A 221 4.77 -9.35 -20.53
N SER A 222 4.44 -10.49 -19.92
CA SER A 222 3.69 -10.55 -18.66
C SER A 222 4.52 -10.24 -17.41
N GLU A 223 5.84 -10.41 -17.47
CA GLU A 223 6.76 -10.25 -16.32
C GLU A 223 7.58 -8.96 -16.40
N ALA A 224 7.65 -8.36 -17.59
CA ALA A 224 8.42 -7.16 -17.89
C ALA A 224 7.76 -5.88 -17.35
N THR A 225 7.53 -5.84 -16.04
CA THR A 225 6.91 -4.73 -15.32
C THR A 225 7.94 -3.87 -14.59
N VAL A 226 7.60 -2.60 -14.35
CA VAL A 226 8.43 -1.67 -13.56
C VAL A 226 8.59 -2.17 -12.13
N GLY A 227 7.53 -2.73 -11.53
CA GLY A 227 7.61 -3.33 -10.18
C GLY A 227 8.67 -4.42 -10.10
N ARG A 228 8.73 -5.32 -11.11
CA ARG A 228 9.71 -6.40 -11.11
C ARG A 228 11.14 -5.90 -11.24
N ILE A 229 11.40 -4.91 -12.10
CA ILE A 229 12.75 -4.33 -12.22
C ILE A 229 13.13 -3.58 -10.95
N PHE A 230 12.19 -2.86 -10.33
CA PHE A 230 12.42 -2.18 -9.07
C PHE A 230 12.89 -3.16 -7.99
N ASP A 231 12.17 -4.26 -7.81
CA ASP A 231 12.54 -5.29 -6.83
C ASP A 231 13.94 -5.84 -7.10
N LEU A 232 14.28 -6.09 -8.38
CA LEU A 232 15.63 -6.52 -8.79
C LEU A 232 16.70 -5.47 -8.49
N MET A 233 16.40 -4.17 -8.65
CA MET A 233 17.34 -3.09 -8.31
C MET A 233 17.59 -3.03 -6.81
N ILE A 234 16.56 -3.21 -5.98
CA ILE A 234 16.70 -3.29 -4.52
C ILE A 234 17.53 -4.51 -4.12
N GLU A 235 17.27 -5.69 -4.71
CA GLU A 235 18.07 -6.90 -4.49
C GLU A 235 19.54 -6.76 -4.92
N MET A 236 19.81 -5.89 -5.90
CA MET A 236 21.16 -5.56 -6.37
C MET A 236 21.81 -4.42 -5.57
N GLU A 237 21.16 -3.95 -4.51
CA GLU A 237 21.60 -2.81 -3.68
C GLU A 237 21.79 -1.52 -4.50
N ARG A 238 21.02 -1.36 -5.59
CA ARG A 238 20.99 -0.18 -6.46
C ARG A 238 19.77 0.68 -6.18
N GLU A 239 19.66 1.15 -4.93
CA GLU A 239 18.59 2.08 -4.51
C GLU A 239 18.61 3.39 -5.32
N ASP A 240 19.78 3.78 -5.84
CA ASP A 240 19.96 4.91 -6.75
C ASP A 240 19.19 4.74 -8.06
N LEU A 241 19.21 3.55 -8.65
CA LEU A 241 18.48 3.24 -9.88
C LEU A 241 17.01 2.95 -9.60
N ALA A 242 16.71 2.32 -8.46
CA ALA A 242 15.34 2.08 -8.03
C ALA A 242 14.55 3.40 -7.89
N ALA A 243 15.21 4.50 -7.49
CA ALA A 243 14.59 5.81 -7.38
C ALA A 243 14.19 6.45 -8.73
N ILE A 244 14.71 5.96 -9.87
CA ILE A 244 14.37 6.46 -11.22
C ILE A 244 13.06 5.83 -11.73
N LEU A 245 12.72 4.65 -11.21
CA LEU A 245 11.58 3.83 -11.62
C LEU A 245 10.31 4.24 -10.88
#